data_AF-A0A2V5V4H9-F1
#
_entry.id   AF-A0A2V5V4H9-F1
#
_cell.length_a   1.000
_cell.length_b   1.000
_cell.length_c   1.000
_cell.angle_alpha   90.00
_cell.angle_beta   90.00
_cell.angle_gamma   90.00
#
_symmetry.space_group_name_H-M   'P 1'
#
loop_
_entity.id
_entity.type
_entity.pdbx_description
1 polymer ?
#
loop_
_entity_poly.entity_id
_entity_poly.type
_entity_poly.pdbx_seq_one_letter_code
_entity_poly.pdbx_strand_id
1 'polypeptide(L)'
;MQERLLGDWISLDGKENMKVRRLDDNIYVVYYDGDLFRAYHSDVAETPFASVQDLNSNDRKYAYVVWKLADDDQRLSLRSVQSKLIPKEQKDSARVIELLKENAKKPELFGEETQFSKEK
;
A
#
# COMPACT_ATOMS: atom_id res chain seq x y z
N MET A 1 -4.90 13.15 -4.34
CA MET A 1 -3.53 12.65 -4.60
C MET A 1 -2.56 13.12 -3.52
N GLN A 2 -1.58 12.30 -3.14
CA GLN A 2 -0.44 12.66 -2.31
C GLN A 2 0.85 12.69 -3.13
N GLU A 3 1.14 13.85 -3.71
CA GLU A 3 2.32 14.05 -4.59
C GLU A 3 3.65 13.79 -3.85
N ARG A 4 3.66 13.96 -2.53
CA ARG A 4 4.83 13.70 -1.67
C ARG A 4 5.29 12.22 -1.71
N LEU A 5 4.40 11.29 -2.10
CA LEU A 5 4.75 9.87 -2.30
C LEU A 5 5.48 9.59 -3.62
N LEU A 6 5.41 10.49 -4.60
CA LEU A 6 6.07 10.30 -5.88
C LEU A 6 7.59 10.34 -5.70
N GLY A 7 8.28 9.39 -6.30
CA GLY A 7 9.73 9.29 -6.20
C GLY A 7 10.23 7.87 -6.24
N ASP A 8 11.53 7.75 -6.05
CA ASP A 8 12.23 6.49 -5.92
C ASP A 8 12.52 6.25 -4.45
N TRP A 9 12.36 5.00 -4.04
CA TRP A 9 12.35 4.56 -2.67
C TRP A 9 13.19 3.30 -2.57
N ILE A 10 14.05 3.24 -1.56
CA ILE A 10 14.86 2.07 -1.25
C ILE A 10 14.59 1.66 0.20
N SER A 11 14.43 0.37 0.47
CA SER A 11 14.25 -0.12 1.83
C SER A 11 15.45 0.26 2.69
N LEU A 12 15.26 0.43 4.00
CA LEU A 12 16.35 0.82 4.90
C LEU A 12 17.49 -0.21 4.95
N ASP A 13 17.22 -1.47 4.63
CA ASP A 13 18.23 -2.52 4.51
C ASP A 13 18.87 -2.62 3.11
N GLY A 14 18.44 -1.77 2.17
CA GLY A 14 18.99 -1.65 0.82
C GLY A 14 18.61 -2.77 -0.15
N LYS A 15 17.70 -3.66 0.23
CA LYS A 15 17.38 -4.86 -0.56
C LYS A 15 16.20 -4.69 -1.51
N GLU A 16 15.25 -3.84 -1.16
CA GLU A 16 13.99 -3.69 -1.90
C GLU A 16 13.94 -2.29 -2.50
N ASN A 17 13.53 -2.22 -3.77
CA ASN A 17 13.46 -0.99 -4.53
C ASN A 17 12.03 -0.76 -5.00
N MET A 18 11.52 0.44 -4.72
CA MET A 18 10.17 0.85 -5.09
C MET A 18 10.20 2.18 -5.84
N LYS A 19 9.48 2.28 -6.95
CA LYS A 19 9.28 3.52 -7.68
C LYS A 19 7.79 3.84 -7.75
N VAL A 20 7.42 5.01 -7.28
CA VAL A 20 6.03 5.48 -7.28
C VAL A 20 5.89 6.58 -8.32
N ARG A 21 4.97 6.40 -9.27
CA ARG A 21 4.69 7.35 -10.35
C ARG A 21 3.21 7.64 -10.44
N ARG A 22 2.87 8.86 -10.85
CA ARG A 22 1.48 9.24 -11.14
C ARG A 22 1.02 8.55 -12.41
N LEU A 23 -0.13 7.91 -12.36
CA LEU A 23 -0.85 7.45 -13.55
C LEU A 23 -1.97 8.43 -13.91
N ASP A 24 -2.77 8.82 -12.92
CA ASP A 24 -3.89 9.76 -13.02
C ASP A 24 -4.15 10.37 -11.62
N ASP A 25 -5.03 11.37 -11.50
CA ASP A 25 -5.31 12.19 -10.31
C ASP A 25 -5.60 11.40 -9.01
N ASN A 26 -5.96 10.12 -9.11
CA ASN A 26 -6.24 9.27 -7.96
C ASN A 26 -5.49 7.92 -7.97
N ILE A 27 -4.60 7.71 -8.94
CA ILE A 27 -3.99 6.40 -9.20
C ILE A 27 -2.48 6.54 -9.36
N TYR A 28 -1.75 5.65 -8.69
CA TYR A 28 -0.32 5.48 -8.87
C TYR A 28 -0.01 4.19 -9.64
N VAL A 29 1.07 4.23 -10.41
CA VAL A 29 1.80 3.04 -10.82
C VAL A 29 2.96 2.87 -9.84
N VAL A 30 3.08 1.67 -9.29
CA VAL A 30 4.15 1.29 -8.37
C VAL A 30 4.95 0.18 -9.02
N TYR A 31 6.24 0.41 -9.23
CA TYR A 31 7.19 -0.64 -9.56
C TYR A 31 7.86 -1.08 -8.27
N TYR A 32 7.90 -2.38 -7.98
CA TYR A 32 8.50 -2.93 -6.76
C TYR A 32 9.26 -4.21 -7.12
N ASP A 33 10.59 -4.18 -6.99
CA ASP A 33 11.48 -5.33 -7.25
C ASP A 33 11.23 -6.15 -8.54
N GLY A 34 10.82 -5.47 -9.62
CA GLY A 34 10.54 -6.11 -10.91
C GLY A 34 9.05 -6.25 -11.21
N ASP A 35 8.20 -6.16 -10.19
CA ASP A 35 6.76 -6.27 -10.33
C ASP A 35 6.08 -4.91 -10.50
N LEU A 36 5.01 -4.90 -11.29
CA LEU A 36 4.23 -3.69 -11.57
C LEU A 36 2.86 -3.78 -10.92
N PHE A 37 2.53 -2.75 -10.16
CA PHE A 37 1.29 -2.62 -9.44
C PHE A 37 0.58 -1.33 -9.78
N ARG A 38 -0.73 -1.35 -9.58
CA ARG A 38 -1.58 -0.15 -9.56
C ARG A 38 -2.06 0.09 -8.15
N ALA A 39 -1.80 1.27 -7.61
CA ALA A 39 -2.21 1.63 -6.26
C ALA A 39 -3.27 2.73 -6.26
N TYR A 40 -4.25 2.56 -5.39
CA TYR A 40 -5.36 3.48 -5.16
C TYR A 40 -5.33 3.94 -3.71
N HIS A 41 -5.54 5.22 -3.49
CA HIS A 41 -5.72 5.77 -2.15
C HIS A 41 -7.10 5.37 -1.61
N SER A 42 -7.17 4.84 -0.39
CA SER A 42 -8.43 4.32 0.17
C SER A 42 -8.51 4.54 1.68
N ASP A 43 -8.53 5.79 2.14
CA ASP A 43 -8.60 6.11 3.57
C ASP A 43 -9.87 5.52 4.20
N VAL A 44 -9.71 4.69 5.24
CA VAL A 44 -10.81 4.02 5.95
C VAL A 44 -10.62 4.23 7.45
N ALA A 45 -11.65 4.76 8.12
CA ALA A 45 -11.62 5.04 9.56
C ALA A 45 -10.36 5.82 9.99
N GLU A 46 -10.07 6.92 9.28
CA GLU A 46 -8.91 7.80 9.51
C GLU A 46 -7.54 7.11 9.36
N THR A 47 -7.53 5.86 8.88
CA THR A 47 -6.30 5.11 8.62
C THR A 47 -5.94 5.22 7.14
N PRO A 48 -4.70 5.63 6.81
CA PRO A 48 -4.24 5.79 5.44
C PRO A 48 -3.96 4.44 4.78
N PHE A 49 -4.98 3.85 4.18
CA PHE A 49 -4.83 2.64 3.40
C PHE A 49 -4.58 2.96 1.92
N ALA A 50 -3.92 2.03 1.25
CA ALA A 50 -3.91 1.92 -0.19
C ALA A 50 -4.33 0.51 -0.62
N SER A 51 -5.13 0.44 -1.68
CA SER A 51 -5.47 -0.80 -2.37
C SER A 51 -4.49 -0.98 -3.53
N VAL A 52 -3.80 -2.11 -3.58
CA VAL A 52 -2.73 -2.38 -4.53
C VAL A 52 -3.12 -3.58 -5.38
N GLN A 53 -3.19 -3.40 -6.69
CA GLN A 53 -3.49 -4.44 -7.66
C GLN A 53 -2.22 -4.85 -8.40
N ASP A 54 -1.89 -6.13 -8.34
CA ASP A 54 -0.85 -6.74 -9.15
C ASP A 54 -1.28 -6.77 -10.62
N LEU A 55 -0.49 -6.13 -11.49
CA LEU A 55 -0.74 -6.06 -12.94
C LEU A 55 -0.06 -7.20 -13.72
N ASN A 56 0.89 -7.90 -13.11
CA ASN A 56 1.54 -9.08 -13.68
C ASN A 56 0.69 -10.34 -13.50
N SER A 57 -0.19 -10.36 -12.50
CA SER A 57 -1.11 -11.49 -12.24
C SER A 57 -2.43 -11.40 -13.02
N ASN A 58 -2.82 -12.52 -13.64
CA ASN A 58 -4.13 -12.65 -14.32
C ASN A 58 -5.31 -12.56 -13.35
N ASP A 59 -5.13 -12.93 -12.09
CA ASP A 59 -6.18 -12.85 -11.07
C ASP A 59 -6.47 -11.41 -10.65
N ARG A 60 -5.53 -10.47 -10.93
CA ARG A 60 -5.60 -9.03 -10.59
C ARG A 60 -6.08 -8.76 -9.17
N LYS A 61 -5.64 -9.62 -8.24
CA LYS A 61 -6.02 -9.58 -6.83
C LYS A 61 -5.52 -8.29 -6.18
N TYR A 62 -6.35 -7.77 -5.27
CA TYR A 62 -5.97 -6.64 -4.44
C TYR A 62 -5.26 -7.12 -3.17
N ALA A 63 -4.14 -6.49 -2.87
CA ALA A 63 -3.59 -6.40 -1.53
C ALA A 63 -3.97 -5.04 -0.93
N TYR A 64 -4.02 -4.97 0.39
CA TYR A 64 -4.24 -3.72 1.11
C TYR A 64 -3.02 -3.42 1.95
N VAL A 65 -2.59 -2.17 1.97
CA VAL A 65 -1.43 -1.72 2.75
C VAL A 65 -1.81 -0.47 3.52
N VAL A 66 -1.32 -0.33 4.74
CA VAL A 66 -1.26 0.97 5.41
C VAL A 66 0.06 1.61 5.06
N TRP A 67 0.03 2.90 4.79
CA TRP A 67 1.22 3.67 4.48
C TRP A 67 1.30 4.90 5.38
N LYS A 68 2.52 5.28 5.78
CA LYS A 68 2.76 6.50 6.55
C LYS A 68 4.00 7.19 6.01
N LEU A 69 3.83 8.43 5.59
CA LEU A 69 4.94 9.30 5.21
C LEU A 69 5.36 10.13 6.42
N ALA A 70 6.66 10.19 6.71
CA ALA A 70 7.21 11.06 7.74
C ALA A 70 7.10 12.53 7.33
N ASP A 71 7.10 13.43 8.32
CA ASP A 71 6.94 14.87 8.09
C ASP A 71 8.05 15.46 7.20
N ASP A 72 9.20 14.81 7.16
CA ASP A 72 10.37 15.17 6.35
C ASP A 72 10.29 14.75 4.87
N ASP A 73 9.25 14.01 4.47
CA ASP A 73 9.11 13.39 3.14
C ASP A 73 10.20 12.39 2.73
N GLN A 74 11.11 12.07 3.65
CA GLN A 74 12.26 11.21 3.36
C GLN A 74 12.01 9.77 3.77
N ARG A 75 11.00 9.50 4.60
CA ARG A 75 10.72 8.14 5.10
C ARG A 75 9.28 7.72 4.88
N LEU A 76 9.11 6.55 4.27
CA LEU A 76 7.83 5.91 4.03
C LEU A 76 7.79 4.56 4.76
N SER A 77 6.82 4.38 5.65
CA SER A 77 6.54 3.10 6.30
C SER A 77 5.34 2.44 5.64
N LEU A 78 5.46 1.15 5.32
CA LEU A 78 4.39 0.33 4.76
C LEU A 78 4.13 -0.89 5.65
N ARG A 79 2.86 -1.25 5.84
CA ARG A 79 2.44 -2.49 6.49
C ARG A 79 1.36 -3.17 5.67
N SER A 80 1.56 -4.43 5.29
CA SER A 80 0.54 -5.20 4.59
C SER A 80 -0.61 -5.58 5.52
N VAL A 81 -1.83 -5.61 5.00
CA VAL A 81 -2.99 -6.16 5.72
C VAL A 81 -2.98 -7.67 5.57
N GLN A 82 -3.13 -8.39 6.68
CA GLN A 82 -3.07 -9.85 6.66
C GLN A 82 -4.30 -10.44 5.93
N SER A 83 -4.05 -11.29 4.94
CA SER A 83 -5.11 -11.92 4.12
C SER A 83 -6.03 -12.84 4.92
N LYS A 84 -5.63 -13.25 6.14
CA LYS A 84 -6.51 -14.01 7.05
C LYS A 84 -7.71 -13.19 7.53
N LEU A 85 -7.59 -11.86 7.55
CA LEU A 85 -8.63 -10.93 8.01
C LEU A 85 -9.43 -10.34 6.85
N ILE A 86 -8.83 -10.28 5.67
CA ILE A 86 -9.49 -9.91 4.43
C ILE A 86 -9.21 -10.99 3.38
N PRO A 87 -10.14 -11.94 3.20
CA PRO A 87 -9.98 -13.02 2.23
C PRO A 87 -9.71 -12.46 0.83
N LYS A 88 -8.80 -13.10 0.09
CA LYS A 88 -8.42 -12.66 -1.27
C LYS A 88 -9.56 -12.81 -2.27
N GLU A 89 -10.53 -13.66 -1.96
CA GLU A 89 -11.73 -13.94 -2.75
C GLU A 89 -12.83 -12.90 -2.52
N GLN A 90 -12.69 -12.04 -1.49
CA GLN A 90 -13.66 -11.01 -1.17
C GLN A 90 -13.59 -9.87 -2.20
N LYS A 91 -14.51 -9.90 -3.18
CA LYS A 91 -14.57 -8.94 -4.29
C LYS A 91 -15.45 -7.71 -4.02
N ASP A 92 -16.34 -7.78 -3.03
CA ASP A 92 -17.21 -6.66 -2.68
C ASP A 92 -16.45 -5.66 -1.78
N SER A 93 -16.25 -4.45 -2.33
CA SER A 93 -15.52 -3.35 -1.70
C SER A 93 -16.21 -2.83 -0.45
N ALA A 94 -17.54 -2.83 -0.37
CA ALA A 94 -18.27 -2.39 0.82
C ALA A 94 -17.95 -3.32 2.00
N ARG A 95 -17.97 -4.63 1.74
CA ARG A 95 -17.62 -5.63 2.76
C ARG A 95 -16.14 -5.57 3.15
N VAL A 96 -15.22 -5.28 2.21
CA VAL A 96 -13.81 -5.05 2.55
C VAL A 96 -13.67 -3.85 3.50
N ILE A 97 -14.36 -2.74 3.22
CA ILE A 97 -14.32 -1.55 4.08
C ILE A 97 -14.85 -1.86 5.47
N GLU A 98 -15.93 -2.64 5.59
CA GLU A 98 -16.44 -3.10 6.89
C GLU A 98 -15.39 -3.92 7.65
N LEU A 99 -14.77 -4.91 7.00
CA LEU A 99 -13.73 -5.74 7.60
C LEU A 99 -12.53 -4.90 8.06
N LEU A 100 -12.10 -3.92 7.26
CA LEU A 100 -11.05 -2.98 7.65
C LEU A 100 -11.44 -2.18 8.89
N LYS A 101 -12.67 -1.63 8.94
CA LYS A 101 -13.18 -0.88 10.10
C LYS A 101 -13.27 -1.73 11.36
N GLU A 102 -13.82 -2.94 11.26
CA GLU A 102 -14.00 -3.88 12.37
C GLU A 102 -12.66 -4.30 12.99
N ASN A 103 -11.59 -4.37 12.17
CA ASN A 103 -10.28 -4.85 12.60
C ASN A 103 -9.23 -3.74 12.76
N ALA A 104 -9.53 -2.47 12.43
CA ALA A 104 -8.55 -1.37 12.42
C ALA A 104 -7.81 -1.19 13.75
N LYS A 105 -8.46 -1.50 14.87
CA LYS A 105 -7.87 -1.40 16.23
C LYS A 105 -7.09 -2.63 16.67
N LYS A 106 -7.09 -3.71 15.87
CA LYS A 106 -6.46 -4.98 16.19
C LYS A 106 -5.03 -5.00 15.64
N PRO A 107 -3.99 -5.13 16.48
CA PRO A 107 -2.61 -5.15 16.02
C PRO A 107 -2.31 -6.26 15.01
N GLU A 108 -3.01 -7.39 15.09
CA GLU A 108 -2.88 -8.51 14.16
C GLU A 108 -3.42 -8.24 12.74
N LEU A 109 -4.05 -7.07 12.53
CA LEU A 109 -4.47 -6.64 11.20
C LEU A 109 -3.29 -6.47 10.25
N PHE A 110 -2.17 -6.00 10.79
CA PHE A 110 -1.02 -5.59 10.01
C PHE A 110 0.09 -6.63 10.10
N GLY A 111 0.80 -6.83 9.00
CA GLY A 111 2.06 -7.56 8.95
C GLY A 111 3.21 -6.78 9.58
N GLU A 112 4.42 -7.27 9.32
CA GLU A 112 5.65 -6.55 9.64
C GLU A 112 5.70 -5.21 8.90
N GLU A 113 6.42 -4.26 9.50
CA GLU A 113 6.63 -2.96 8.89
C GLU A 113 7.90 -2.96 8.05
N THR A 114 7.76 -2.55 6.79
CA THR A 114 8.88 -2.23 5.92
C THR A 114 9.02 -0.72 5.84
N GLN A 115 10.25 -0.21 6.02
CA GLN A 115 10.54 1.21 5.93
C GLN A 115 11.43 1.48 4.71
N PHE A 116 11.14 2.58 4.03
CA PHE A 116 11.85 3.05 2.85
C PHE A 116 12.38 4.46 3.08
N SER A 117 13.57 4.72 2.57
CA SER A 117 14.10 6.07 2.37
C SER A 117 13.90 6.53 0.94
N LYS A 118 13.55 7.81 0.77
CA LYS A 118 13.46 8.42 -0.56
C LYS A 118 14.86 8.61 -1.14
N GLU A 119 15.06 8.18 -2.38
CA GLU A 119 16.27 8.47 -3.13
C GLU A 119 16.28 9.94 -3.56
N LYS A 120 17.48 10.51 -3.69
CA LYS A 120 17.70 11.91 -4.08
C LYS A 120 17.54 12.13 -5.59
#